data_AF-A0A832Z844-F1
#
_entry.id   AF-A0A832Z844-F1
#
_cell.length_a   1.000
_cell.length_b   1.000
_cell.length_c   1.000
_cell.angle_alpha   90.00
_cell.angle_beta   90.00
_cell.angle_gamma   90.00
#
_symmetry.space_group_name_H-M   'P 1'
#
loop_
_entity.id
_entity.type
_entity.pdbx_description
1 polymer ?
#
loop_
_entity_poly.entity_id
_entity_poly.type
_entity_poly.pdbx_seq_one_letter_code
_entity_poly.pdbx_strand_id
1 'polypeptide(L)'
;MVESRYVLYGLVAGAVSGVVAGVAVFLTMPTVDEVLEYIRSYNMDVARVVEELPKTYLAVVLRLSPLIVFVFSLMLGAVFGAVYEYIDERVPGPPVLSVLLTGLVYAVVLVVPNVVLGAGWRKILVNTVVVLSYAVVLLVLAMVKPPTTQDGERYSGVEG
;
A
#
# COMPACT_ATOMS: atom_id res chain seq x y z
N MET A 1 -18.52 13.97 -14.93
CA MET A 1 -17.52 13.51 -13.95
C MET A 1 -16.41 12.87 -14.74
N VAL A 2 -15.29 13.56 -14.90
CA VAL A 2 -14.17 13.08 -15.72
C VAL A 2 -13.41 12.06 -14.86
N GLU A 3 -13.35 10.82 -15.33
CA GLU A 3 -12.63 9.75 -14.65
C GLU A 3 -11.13 10.07 -14.70
N SER A 4 -10.54 10.45 -13.56
CA SER A 4 -9.11 10.73 -13.48
C SER A 4 -8.35 9.42 -13.71
N ARG A 5 -7.65 9.33 -14.86
CA ARG A 5 -6.81 8.18 -15.20
C ARG A 5 -5.73 7.92 -14.15
N TYR A 6 -5.30 8.96 -13.44
CA TYR A 6 -4.35 8.88 -12.33
C TYR A 6 -4.91 8.06 -11.16
N VAL A 7 -6.16 8.33 -10.76
CA VAL A 7 -6.85 7.56 -9.71
C VAL A 7 -7.05 6.12 -10.14
N LEU A 8 -7.40 5.87 -11.42
CA LEU A 8 -7.54 4.52 -11.95
C LEU A 8 -6.20 3.76 -11.94
N TYR A 9 -5.09 4.40 -12.29
CA TYR A 9 -3.77 3.79 -12.22
C TYR A 9 -3.33 3.52 -10.79
N GLY A 10 -3.60 4.45 -9.88
CA GLY A 10 -3.41 4.25 -8.45
C GLY A 10 -4.24 3.07 -7.91
N LEU A 11 -5.50 2.93 -8.34
CA LEU A 11 -6.37 1.83 -7.97
C LEU A 11 -5.83 0.48 -8.45
N VAL A 12 -5.38 0.38 -9.71
CA VAL A 12 -4.78 -0.84 -10.27
C VAL A 12 -3.48 -1.18 -9.55
N ALA A 13 -2.60 -0.20 -9.33
CA ALA A 13 -1.36 -0.40 -8.57
C ALA A 13 -1.64 -0.83 -7.12
N GLY A 14 -2.67 -0.26 -6.48
CA GLY A 14 -3.13 -0.63 -5.15
C GLY A 14 -3.74 -2.03 -5.07
N ALA A 15 -4.45 -2.46 -6.12
CA ALA A 15 -4.97 -3.82 -6.21
C ALA A 15 -3.84 -4.85 -6.31
N VAL A 16 -2.86 -4.61 -7.20
CA VAL A 16 -1.71 -5.52 -7.35
C VAL A 16 -0.87 -5.56 -6.06
N SER A 17 -0.56 -4.40 -5.48
CA SER A 17 0.18 -4.35 -4.22
C SER A 17 -0.61 -4.97 -3.05
N GLY A 18 -1.93 -4.85 -3.06
CA GLY A 18 -2.83 -5.48 -2.10
C GLY A 18 -2.83 -7.01 -2.19
N VAL A 19 -2.74 -7.57 -3.40
CA VAL A 19 -2.58 -9.03 -3.57
C VAL A 19 -1.24 -9.48 -3.00
N VAL A 20 -0.15 -8.77 -3.31
CA VAL A 20 1.18 -9.07 -2.76
C VAL A 20 1.18 -8.98 -1.23
N ALA A 21 0.56 -7.93 -0.67
CA ALA A 21 0.42 -7.73 0.77
C ALA A 21 -0.43 -8.84 1.41
N GLY A 22 -1.55 -9.22 0.79
CA GLY A 22 -2.42 -10.30 1.28
C GLY A 22 -1.71 -11.66 1.29
N VAL A 23 -0.96 -11.98 0.23
CA VAL A 23 -0.14 -13.20 0.18
C VAL A 23 0.95 -13.17 1.25
N ALA A 24 1.64 -12.04 1.42
CA ALA A 24 2.65 -11.91 2.48
C ALA A 24 2.03 -12.08 3.86
N VAL A 25 0.88 -11.47 4.14
CA VAL A 25 0.15 -11.62 5.40
C VAL A 25 -0.27 -13.07 5.62
N PHE A 26 -0.81 -13.75 4.61
CA PHE A 26 -1.18 -15.16 4.71
C PHE A 26 0.02 -16.06 5.05
N LEU A 27 1.20 -15.82 4.44
CA LEU A 27 2.42 -16.58 4.71
C LEU A 27 3.12 -16.19 6.03
N THR A 28 2.79 -15.02 6.58
CA THR A 28 3.43 -14.48 7.79
C THR A 28 2.55 -14.53 9.03
N MET A 29 1.29 -14.89 8.85
CA MET A 29 0.26 -14.90 9.87
C MET A 29 0.59 -15.90 11.00
N PRO A 30 0.54 -15.45 12.27
CA PRO A 30 0.66 -16.34 13.40
C PRO A 30 -0.55 -17.28 13.50
N THR A 31 -0.36 -18.43 14.12
CA THR A 31 -1.45 -19.36 14.40
C THR A 31 -2.38 -18.80 15.49
N VAL A 32 -3.61 -19.31 15.56
CA VAL A 32 -4.57 -18.91 16.60
C VAL A 32 -3.95 -19.10 17.99
N ASP A 33 -3.26 -20.20 18.23
CA ASP A 33 -2.68 -20.50 19.54
C ASP A 33 -1.51 -19.56 19.88
N GLU A 34 -0.65 -19.20 18.92
CA GLU A 34 0.40 -18.19 19.11
C GLU A 34 -0.17 -16.81 19.47
N VAL A 35 -1.29 -16.42 18.83
CA VAL A 35 -1.96 -15.14 19.14
C VAL A 35 -2.55 -15.17 20.54
N LEU A 36 -3.18 -16.28 20.94
CA LEU A 36 -3.73 -16.45 22.28
C LEU A 36 -2.64 -16.43 23.35
N GLU A 37 -1.50 -17.07 23.09
CA GLU A 37 -0.35 -17.08 23.99
C GLU A 37 0.26 -15.69 24.15
N TYR A 38 0.41 -14.95 23.04
CA TYR A 38 0.86 -13.56 23.07
C TYR A 38 -0.07 -12.67 23.90
N ILE A 39 -1.39 -12.79 23.74
CA ILE A 39 -2.35 -11.98 24.49
C ILE A 39 -2.32 -12.34 25.98
N ARG A 40 -2.24 -13.63 26.33
CA ARG A 40 -2.08 -14.10 27.71
C ARG A 40 -0.82 -13.53 28.38
N SER A 41 0.27 -13.39 27.62
CA SER A 41 1.53 -12.85 28.12
C SER A 41 1.50 -11.33 28.40
N TYR A 42 0.58 -10.59 27.76
CA TYR A 42 0.61 -9.12 27.78
C TYR A 42 -0.30 -8.48 28.84
N ASN A 43 -1.36 -9.13 29.36
CA ASN A 43 -2.15 -8.64 30.49
C ASN A 43 -3.17 -9.67 31.04
N MET A 44 -3.26 -9.80 32.38
CA MET A 44 -4.22 -10.71 33.04
C MET A 44 -5.69 -10.30 32.87
N ASP A 45 -6.00 -9.01 32.75
CA ASP A 45 -7.38 -8.53 32.52
C ASP A 45 -7.85 -8.78 31.08
N VAL A 46 -6.94 -8.73 30.10
CA VAL A 46 -7.24 -9.04 28.70
C VAL A 46 -7.39 -10.54 28.50
N ALA A 47 -6.64 -11.35 29.27
CA ALA A 47 -6.75 -12.81 29.24
C ALA A 47 -8.17 -13.31 29.56
N ARG A 48 -8.91 -12.64 30.47
CA ARG A 48 -10.31 -12.97 30.77
C ARG A 48 -11.24 -12.74 29.58
N VAL A 49 -11.09 -11.61 28.89
CA VAL A 49 -11.88 -11.30 27.68
C VAL A 49 -11.56 -12.27 26.53
N VAL A 50 -10.32 -12.75 26.46
CA VAL A 50 -9.86 -13.68 25.43
C VAL A 50 -10.27 -15.12 25.70
N GLU A 51 -10.40 -15.52 26.97
CA GLU A 51 -11.03 -16.81 27.34
C GLU A 51 -12.51 -16.86 26.95
N GLU A 52 -13.19 -15.70 26.95
CA GLU A 52 -14.58 -15.58 26.51
C GLU A 52 -14.73 -15.49 24.96
N LEU A 53 -13.65 -15.17 24.24
CA LEU A 53 -13.65 -15.14 22.77
C LEU A 53 -13.57 -16.56 22.21
N PRO A 54 -14.56 -17.03 21.43
CA PRO A 54 -14.48 -18.35 20.84
C PRO A 54 -13.32 -18.39 19.86
N LYS A 55 -12.44 -19.39 19.96
CA LYS A 55 -11.31 -19.61 19.04
C LYS A 55 -11.70 -19.49 17.56
N THR A 56 -12.94 -19.85 17.24
CA THR A 56 -13.57 -19.70 15.93
C THR A 56 -13.59 -18.25 15.42
N TYR A 57 -13.89 -17.26 16.28
CA TYR A 57 -13.87 -15.84 15.88
C TYR A 57 -12.46 -15.38 15.55
N LEU A 58 -11.47 -15.75 16.36
CA LEU A 58 -10.07 -15.44 16.09
C LEU A 58 -9.62 -16.06 14.76
N ALA A 59 -9.98 -17.33 14.52
CA ALA A 59 -9.67 -18.03 13.28
C ALA A 59 -10.33 -17.37 12.05
N VAL A 60 -11.57 -16.88 12.18
CA VAL A 60 -12.27 -16.17 11.11
C VAL A 60 -11.59 -14.83 10.80
N VAL A 61 -11.25 -14.05 11.83
CA VAL A 61 -10.54 -12.76 11.67
C VAL A 61 -9.18 -12.97 11.02
N LEU A 62 -8.43 -13.98 11.46
CA LEU A 62 -7.13 -14.33 10.89
C LEU A 62 -7.27 -14.69 9.40
N ARG A 63 -8.25 -15.52 9.04
CA ARG A 63 -8.53 -15.88 7.64
C ARG A 63 -8.99 -14.70 6.78
N LEU A 64 -9.70 -13.73 7.36
CA LEU A 64 -10.14 -12.52 6.66
C LEU A 64 -9.05 -11.45 6.56
N SER A 65 -7.96 -11.56 7.33
CA SER A 65 -6.89 -10.56 7.33
C SER A 65 -6.29 -10.26 5.95
N PRO A 66 -6.07 -11.22 5.03
CA PRO A 66 -5.53 -10.91 3.71
C PRO A 66 -6.50 -10.06 2.89
N LEU A 67 -7.80 -10.33 3.03
CA LEU A 67 -8.86 -9.57 2.36
C LEU A 67 -8.94 -8.14 2.91
N ILE A 68 -8.85 -7.98 4.23
CA ILE A 68 -8.84 -6.66 4.88
C ILE A 68 -7.65 -5.84 4.35
N VAL A 69 -6.46 -6.43 4.33
CA VAL A 69 -5.25 -5.76 3.83
C VAL A 69 -5.38 -5.40 2.35
N PHE A 70 -5.96 -6.29 1.53
CA PHE A 70 -6.25 -6.00 0.13
C PHE A 70 -7.18 -4.78 -0.05
N VAL A 71 -8.26 -4.70 0.72
CA VAL A 71 -9.20 -3.55 0.67
C VAL A 71 -8.52 -2.25 1.09
N PHE A 72 -7.69 -2.28 2.15
CA PHE A 72 -6.91 -1.12 2.55
C PHE A 72 -5.89 -0.69 1.49
N SER A 73 -5.22 -1.64 0.84
CA SER A 73 -4.28 -1.33 -0.26
C SER A 73 -4.99 -0.73 -1.48
N LEU A 74 -6.21 -1.17 -1.79
CA LEU A 74 -7.07 -0.57 -2.81
C LEU A 74 -7.40 0.89 -2.48
N MET A 75 -7.85 1.15 -1.25
CA MET A 75 -8.16 2.50 -0.78
C MET A 75 -6.92 3.41 -0.82
N LEU A 76 -5.79 2.92 -0.31
CA LEU A 76 -4.52 3.64 -0.39
C LEU A 76 -4.13 3.90 -1.85
N GLY A 77 -4.26 2.91 -2.73
CA GLY A 77 -3.99 3.07 -4.16
C GLY A 77 -4.78 4.21 -4.80
N ALA A 78 -6.08 4.30 -4.51
CA ALA A 78 -6.91 5.41 -4.99
C ALA A 78 -6.43 6.77 -4.44
N VAL A 79 -6.11 6.85 -3.14
CA VAL A 79 -5.59 8.06 -2.51
C VAL A 79 -4.25 8.48 -3.12
N PHE A 80 -3.31 7.55 -3.28
CA PHE A 80 -2.01 7.83 -3.87
C PHE A 80 -2.08 8.06 -5.38
N GLY A 81 -3.10 7.57 -6.07
CA GLY A 81 -3.43 7.97 -7.44
C GLY A 81 -3.81 9.45 -7.54
N ALA A 82 -4.57 9.98 -6.58
CA ALA A 82 -4.85 11.42 -6.50
C ALA A 82 -3.59 12.23 -6.11
N VAL A 83 -2.73 11.70 -5.24
CA VAL A 83 -1.42 12.31 -4.95
C VAL A 83 -0.54 12.33 -6.21
N TYR A 84 -0.58 11.29 -7.02
CA TYR A 84 0.13 11.21 -8.30
C TYR A 84 -0.35 12.30 -9.28
N GLU A 85 -1.67 12.48 -9.42
CA GLU A 85 -2.26 13.59 -10.19
C GLU A 85 -1.74 14.95 -9.72
N TYR A 86 -1.83 15.20 -8.42
CA TYR A 86 -1.37 16.46 -7.82
C TYR A 86 0.13 16.74 -8.05
N ILE A 87 0.97 15.70 -7.98
CA ILE A 87 2.42 15.83 -8.21
C ILE A 87 2.69 16.08 -9.70
N ASP A 88 2.02 15.35 -10.59
CA ASP A 88 2.23 15.46 -12.05
C ASP A 88 1.80 16.83 -12.61
N GLU A 89 0.74 17.41 -12.04
CA GLU A 89 0.30 18.76 -12.38
C GLU A 89 1.32 19.83 -11.93
N ARG A 90 1.91 19.67 -10.74
CA ARG A 90 2.74 20.71 -10.10
C ARG A 90 4.23 20.61 -10.39
N VAL A 91 4.73 19.43 -10.71
CA VAL A 91 6.16 19.21 -10.97
C VAL A 91 6.36 19.07 -12.49
N PRO A 92 6.89 20.10 -13.17
CA PRO A 92 7.22 19.98 -14.58
C PRO A 92 8.37 18.99 -14.74
N GLY A 93 8.13 17.90 -15.46
CA GLY A 93 9.12 16.84 -15.67
C GLY A 93 8.54 15.64 -16.39
N PRO A 94 9.37 14.62 -16.68
CA PRO A 94 8.89 13.37 -17.24
C PRO A 94 7.94 12.66 -16.24
N PRO A 95 6.92 11.93 -16.70
CA PRO A 95 5.95 11.25 -15.83
C PRO A 95 6.61 10.26 -14.85
N VAL A 96 7.81 9.77 -15.19
CA VAL A 96 8.65 8.93 -14.32
C VAL A 96 9.03 9.65 -13.03
N LEU A 97 9.30 10.95 -13.08
CA LEU A 97 9.70 11.75 -11.91
C LEU A 97 8.51 11.88 -10.94
N SER A 98 7.32 12.16 -11.47
CA SER A 98 6.07 12.18 -10.72
C SER A 98 5.79 10.83 -10.04
N VAL A 99 5.96 9.72 -10.76
CA VAL A 99 5.81 8.35 -10.21
C VAL A 99 6.82 8.07 -9.09
N LEU A 100 8.09 8.44 -9.27
CA LEU A 100 9.12 8.26 -8.25
C LEU A 100 8.80 9.05 -6.97
N LEU A 101 8.35 10.30 -7.12
CA LEU A 101 7.94 11.11 -5.98
C LEU A 101 6.71 10.51 -5.27
N THR A 102 5.69 10.07 -6.00
CA THR A 102 4.54 9.37 -5.39
C THR A 102 4.98 8.10 -4.67
N GLY A 103 5.85 7.30 -5.28
CA GLY A 103 6.42 6.09 -4.66
C GLY A 103 7.22 6.41 -3.39
N LEU A 104 7.94 7.53 -3.37
CA LEU A 104 8.67 8.00 -2.19
C LEU A 104 7.71 8.43 -1.07
N VAL A 105 6.65 9.18 -1.38
CA VAL A 105 5.61 9.52 -0.38
C VAL A 105 4.97 8.23 0.17
N TYR A 106 4.69 7.25 -0.69
CA TYR A 106 4.16 5.95 -0.28
C TYR A 106 5.13 5.21 0.67
N ALA A 107 6.42 5.22 0.37
CA ALA A 107 7.46 4.65 1.23
C ALA A 107 7.56 5.37 2.59
N VAL A 108 7.46 6.70 2.60
CA VAL A 108 7.46 7.49 3.84
C VAL A 108 6.27 7.15 4.72
N VAL A 109 5.10 6.89 4.13
CA VAL A 109 3.91 6.52 4.91
C VAL A 109 3.97 5.08 5.44
N LEU A 110 4.46 4.13 4.65
CA LEU A 110 4.39 2.70 4.99
C LEU A 110 5.66 2.10 5.61
N VAL A 111 6.84 2.62 5.29
CA VAL A 111 8.12 2.02 5.71
C VAL A 111 8.72 2.81 6.87
N VAL A 112 8.79 4.13 6.76
CA VAL A 112 9.49 4.97 7.75
C VAL A 112 8.94 4.82 9.16
N PRO A 113 7.63 4.82 9.44
CA PRO A 113 7.11 4.61 10.79
C PRO A 113 7.54 3.26 11.37
N ASN A 114 7.63 2.21 10.55
CA ASN A 114 8.04 0.89 11.03
C ASN A 114 9.53 0.84 11.36
N VAL A 115 10.37 1.58 10.64
CA VAL A 115 11.79 1.73 10.98
C VAL A 115 11.97 2.54 12.26
N VAL A 116 11.28 3.69 12.36
CA VAL A 116 11.37 4.60 13.52
C VAL A 116 10.85 3.95 14.80
N LEU A 117 9.78 3.16 14.71
CA LEU A 117 9.19 2.45 15.86
C LEU A 117 9.91 1.13 16.18
N GLY A 118 11.01 0.80 15.50
CA GLY A 118 11.79 -0.42 15.75
C GLY A 118 11.01 -1.70 15.46
N ALA A 119 10.10 -1.69 14.49
CA ALA A 119 9.34 -2.87 14.12
C ALA A 119 10.26 -3.99 13.61
N GLY A 120 9.82 -5.25 13.78
CA GLY A 120 10.60 -6.41 13.36
C GLY A 120 10.99 -6.36 11.88
N TRP A 121 12.22 -6.80 11.57
CA TRP A 121 12.81 -6.80 10.22
C TRP A 121 11.89 -7.38 9.14
N ARG A 122 11.15 -8.45 9.48
CA ARG A 122 10.18 -9.09 8.58
C ARG A 122 9.07 -8.14 8.12
N LYS A 123 8.57 -7.27 9.01
CA LYS A 123 7.51 -6.31 8.70
C LYS A 123 8.02 -5.19 7.79
N ILE A 124 9.24 -4.72 8.05
CA ILE A 124 9.90 -3.72 7.21
C ILE A 124 10.07 -4.27 5.79
N LEU A 125 10.59 -5.49 5.65
CA LEU A 125 10.75 -6.16 4.35
C LEU A 125 9.43 -6.32 3.60
N VAL A 126 8.38 -6.79 4.27
CA VAL A 126 7.04 -6.94 3.65
C VAL A 126 6.55 -5.59 3.13
N ASN A 127 6.63 -4.53 3.94
CA ASN A 127 6.20 -3.20 3.52
C ASN A 127 7.04 -2.65 2.37
N THR A 128 8.35 -2.90 2.35
CA THR A 128 9.22 -2.53 1.22
C THR A 128 8.80 -3.24 -0.07
N VAL A 129 8.53 -4.55 -0.02
CA VAL A 129 8.06 -5.31 -1.20
C VAL A 129 6.71 -4.78 -1.71
N VAL A 130 5.80 -4.43 -0.79
CA VAL A 130 4.49 -3.84 -1.15
C VAL A 130 4.68 -2.49 -1.83
N VAL A 131 5.52 -1.61 -1.28
CA VAL A 131 5.82 -0.30 -1.88
C VAL A 131 6.48 -0.44 -3.26
N LEU A 132 7.42 -1.38 -3.40
CA LEU A 132 8.06 -1.65 -4.68
C LEU A 132 7.06 -2.18 -5.72
N SER A 133 6.19 -3.11 -5.33
CA SER A 133 5.16 -3.64 -6.24
C SER A 133 4.21 -2.55 -6.71
N TYR A 134 3.79 -1.64 -5.83
CA TYR A 134 2.98 -0.48 -6.18
C TYR A 134 3.71 0.44 -7.16
N ALA A 135 4.95 0.83 -6.84
CA ALA A 135 5.73 1.75 -7.66
C ALA A 135 6.03 1.18 -9.05
N VAL A 136 6.37 -0.11 -9.15
CA VAL A 136 6.63 -0.77 -10.44
C VAL A 136 5.37 -0.82 -11.29
N VAL A 137 4.21 -1.18 -10.72
CA VAL A 137 2.95 -1.23 -11.48
C VAL A 137 2.55 0.17 -11.94
N LEU A 138 2.65 1.16 -11.05
CA LEU A 138 2.35 2.55 -11.40
C LEU A 138 3.27 3.07 -12.51
N LEU A 139 4.57 2.74 -12.44
CA LEU A 139 5.56 3.10 -13.46
C LEU A 139 5.25 2.45 -14.81
N VAL A 140 4.94 1.16 -14.84
CA VAL A 140 4.57 0.43 -16.06
C VAL A 140 3.31 1.06 -16.67
N LEU A 141 2.28 1.36 -15.86
CA LEU A 141 1.06 1.99 -16.35
C LEU A 141 1.32 3.40 -16.91
N ALA A 142 2.13 4.20 -16.22
CA ALA A 142 2.53 5.53 -16.66
C ALA A 142 3.36 5.51 -17.95
N MET A 143 4.18 4.47 -18.17
CA MET A 143 4.98 4.32 -19.40
C MET A 143 4.17 3.78 -20.58
N VAL A 144 3.31 2.77 -20.35
CA VAL A 144 2.51 2.14 -21.41
C VAL A 144 1.42 3.08 -21.91
N LYS A 145 0.79 3.84 -21.00
CA LYS A 145 -0.29 4.75 -21.35
C LYS A 145 -0.24 5.99 -20.44
N PRO A 146 0.57 7.00 -20.77
CA PRO A 146 0.71 8.18 -19.92
C PRO A 146 -0.67 8.83 -19.67
N PRO A 147 -0.96 9.19 -18.40
CA PRO A 147 -2.27 9.72 -18.02
C PRO A 147 -2.50 11.12 -18.61
N THR A 148 -1.43 11.89 -18.84
CA THR A 148 -1.42 13.17 -19.54
C THR A 148 -1.61 12.94 -21.04
N THR A 149 -2.86 12.93 -21.48
CA THR A 149 -3.22 13.24 -22.87
C THR A 149 -3.87 14.63 -22.89
N GLN A 150 -3.08 15.65 -22.51
CA GLN A 150 -3.27 16.99 -23.03
C GLN A 150 -2.07 17.25 -23.92
N ASP A 151 -2.40 17.62 -25.15
CA ASP A 151 -1.56 17.86 -26.31
C ASP A 151 -0.14 18.34 -26.00
N GLY A 152 0.83 17.78 -26.72
CA GLY A 152 1.97 18.41 -27.42
C GLY A 152 2.62 19.75 -27.00
N GLU A 153 2.23 20.43 -25.93
CA GLU A 153 2.62 21.81 -25.62
C GLU A 153 3.51 21.95 -24.39
N ARG A 154 3.87 20.87 -23.68
CA ARG A 154 4.89 20.97 -22.61
C ARG A 154 6.34 20.96 -23.14
N TYR A 155 6.55 20.61 -24.42
CA TYR A 155 7.89 20.43 -25.02
C TYR A 155 8.22 21.38 -26.17
N SER A 156 7.50 22.49 -26.34
CA SER A 156 7.89 23.57 -27.27
C SER A 156 8.58 24.76 -26.57
N GLY A 157 8.72 24.73 -25.25
CA GLY A 157 9.18 25.89 -24.45
C GLY A 157 10.62 25.83 -23.92
N VAL A 158 11.41 24.83 -24.30
CA VAL A 158 12.84 24.75 -23.91
C VAL A 158 13.71 24.72 -25.16
N GLU A 159 13.60 25.77 -25.97
CA GLU A 159 14.71 26.26 -26.79
C GLU A 159 14.97 27.71 -26.37
N GLY A 160 16.14 27.94 -25.79
CA GLY A 160 16.59 29.23 -25.26
C GLY A 160 17.80 29.06 -24.36
#